data_AF-A0A090DPM4-F1
#
_entry.id   AF-A0A090DPM4-F1
#
_cell.length_a   1.000
_cell.length_b   1.000
_cell.length_c   1.000
_cell.angle_alpha   90.00
_cell.angle_beta   90.00
_cell.angle_gamma   90.00
#
_symmetry.space_group_name_H-M   'P 1'
#
loop_
_entity.id
_entity.type
_entity.pdbx_description
1 polymer ?
#
loop_
_entity_poly.entity_id
_entity_poly.type
_entity_poly.pdbx_seq_one_letter_code
_entity_poly.pdbx_strand_id
1 'polypeptide(L)' 'MTEGPGMPEHIRSAILVLIDNYRERGSINLDELNAGLPSGYDWTSRDIEDVLELIAEGGLRIEWE' A
#
# COMPACT_ATOMS: atom_id res chain seq x y z
N MET A 1 3.85 -22.48 12.49
CA MET A 1 3.10 -21.59 11.58
C MET A 1 4.14 -21.03 10.64
N THR A 2 4.21 -21.53 9.41
CA THR A 2 5.12 -20.99 8.40
C THR A 2 4.47 -19.75 7.84
N GLU A 3 4.92 -18.59 8.32
CA GLU A 3 4.65 -17.30 7.72
C GLU A 3 5.01 -17.41 6.23
N GLY A 4 4.03 -17.14 5.36
CA GLY A 4 4.25 -17.18 3.91
C GLY A 4 5.37 -16.22 3.52
N PRO A 5 5.97 -16.39 2.33
CA PRO A 5 6.88 -15.36 1.80
C PRO A 5 6.12 -14.03 1.82
N GLY A 6 6.68 -13.01 2.46
CA GLY A 6 6.05 -11.70 2.53
C GLY A 6 5.77 -11.11 1.14
N MET A 7 5.10 -9.97 1.12
CA MET A 7 4.72 -9.27 -0.11
C MET A 7 5.84 -9.27 -1.17
N PRO A 8 5.57 -9.73 -2.41
CA PRO A 8 6.57 -9.77 -3.46
C PRO A 8 7.18 -8.38 -3.72
N GLU A 9 8.48 -8.34 -4.03
CA GLU A 9 9.21 -7.08 -4.21
C GLU A 9 8.62 -6.15 -5.29
N HIS A 10 8.05 -6.72 -6.35
CA HIS A 10 7.42 -5.94 -7.42
C HIS A 10 6.12 -5.27 -6.94
N ILE A 11 5.35 -5.94 -6.07
CA ILE A 11 4.16 -5.37 -5.43
C ILE A 11 4.60 -4.26 -4.48
N ARG A 12 5.57 -4.54 -3.60
CA ARG A 12 6.13 -3.55 -2.68
C ARG A 12 6.64 -2.30 -3.41
N SER A 13 7.33 -2.48 -4.53
CA SER A 13 7.83 -1.37 -5.35
C SER A 13 6.69 -0.53 -5.94
N ALA A 14 5.60 -1.16 -6.40
CA ALA A 14 4.42 -0.44 -6.88
C ALA A 14 3.77 0.39 -5.76
N ILE A 15 3.69 -0.13 -4.54
CA ILE A 15 3.19 0.58 -3.36
C ILE A 15 4.07 1.79 -3.02
N LEU A 16 5.39 1.63 -3.05
CA LEU A 16 6.32 2.74 -2.79
C LEU A 16 6.19 3.86 -3.84
N VAL A 17 6.02 3.50 -5.12
CA VAL A 17 5.75 4.48 -6.19
C VAL A 17 4.41 5.18 -5.96
N LEU A 18 3.37 4.44 -5.55
CA LEU A 18 2.09 5.02 -5.19
C LEU A 18 2.26 6.03 -4.05
N ILE A 19 2.95 5.65 -2.97
CA ILE A 19 3.21 6.53 -1.83
C ILE A 19 3.95 7.80 -2.28
N ASP A 20 4.98 7.69 -3.10
CA ASP A 20 5.74 8.83 -3.58
C ASP A 20 4.88 9.80 -4.41
N ASN A 21 3.99 9.28 -5.26
CA ASN A 21 3.07 10.09 -6.06
C ASN A 21 2.09 10.91 -5.20
N TYR A 22 1.65 10.37 -4.07
CA TYR A 22 0.72 11.07 -3.17
C TYR A 22 1.44 11.89 -2.09
N ARG A 23 2.76 11.74 -1.96
CA ARG A 23 3.55 12.34 -0.89
C ARG A 23 3.44 13.86 -0.84
N GLU A 24 3.40 14.51 -2.00
CA GLU A 24 3.25 15.97 -2.09
C GLU A 24 1.89 16.45 -1.57
N ARG A 25 0.85 15.63 -1.71
CA ARG A 25 -0.50 15.92 -1.21
C ARG A 25 -0.63 15.62 0.28
N GLY A 26 0.13 14.65 0.80
CA GLY A 26 0.14 14.26 2.21
C GLY A 26 -1.05 13.39 2.64
N SER A 27 -1.98 13.11 1.72
CA SER A 27 -3.09 12.18 1.94
C SER A 27 -3.45 11.39 0.68
N ILE A 28 -4.02 10.21 0.89
CA ILE A 28 -4.58 9.32 -0.13
C ILE A 28 -5.96 8.84 0.34
N ASN A 29 -6.99 8.89 -0.51
CA ASN A 29 -8.28 8.31 -0.15
C ASN A 29 -8.34 6.81 -0.51
N LEU A 30 -9.34 6.10 0.01
CA LEU A 30 -9.48 4.66 -0.23
C LEU A 30 -9.66 4.29 -1.70
N ASP A 31 -10.43 5.07 -2.46
CA ASP A 31 -10.67 4.80 -3.88
C ASP A 31 -9.38 4.91 -4.70
N GLU A 32 -8.56 5.91 -4.41
CA GLU A 32 -7.24 6.13 -5.01
C GLU A 32 -6.26 5.04 -4.61
N LEU A 33 -6.25 4.66 -3.33
CA LEU A 33 -5.45 3.55 -2.87
C LEU A 33 -5.83 2.28 -3.62
N ASN A 34 -7.12 1.92 -3.63
CA ASN A 34 -7.64 0.73 -4.29
C ASN A 34 -7.39 0.74 -5.81
N ALA A 35 -7.46 1.90 -6.46
CA ALA A 35 -7.14 2.06 -7.89
C ALA A 35 -5.63 1.94 -8.18
N GLY A 36 -4.78 2.34 -7.23
CA GLY A 36 -3.33 2.27 -7.33
C GLY A 36 -2.74 0.91 -6.96
N LEU A 37 -3.46 0.09 -6.21
CA LEU A 37 -3.04 -1.27 -5.87
C LEU A 37 -3.02 -2.16 -7.13
N PRO A 38 -1.98 -2.99 -7.33
CA PRO A 38 -1.92 -3.92 -8.46
C PRO A 38 -3.14 -4.85 -8.50
N SER A 39 -3.95 -4.68 -9.54
CA SER A 39 -5.14 -5.50 -9.78
C SER A 39 -4.72 -6.92 -10.18
N GLY A 40 -5.22 -7.92 -9.44
CA GLY A 40 -4.86 -9.33 -9.64
C GLY A 40 -3.79 -9.87 -8.69
N TYR A 41 -3.30 -9.07 -7.75
CA TYR A 41 -2.59 -9.60 -6.58
C TYR A 41 -3.60 -10.11 -5.54
N ASP A 42 -3.39 -11.34 -5.04
CA ASP A 42 -4.21 -11.92 -3.98
C ASP A 42 -3.72 -11.39 -2.63
N TRP A 43 -4.38 -10.33 -2.15
CA TRP A 43 -3.98 -9.64 -0.92
C TRP A 43 -4.30 -10.49 0.31
N THR A 44 -3.27 -10.88 1.06
CA THR A 44 -3.46 -11.44 2.40
C THR A 44 -3.63 -10.34 3.43
N SER A 45 -4.16 -10.67 4.61
CA SER A 45 -4.25 -9.70 5.71
C SER A 45 -2.89 -9.10 6.07
N ARG A 46 -1.83 -9.91 6.00
CA ARG A 46 -0.46 -9.47 6.27
C ARG A 46 0.04 -8.48 5.21
N ASP A 47 -0.23 -8.74 3.93
CA ASP A 47 0.14 -7.79 2.87
C ASP A 47 -0.55 -6.44 3.08
N ILE A 48 -1.83 -6.46 3.49
CA ILE A 48 -2.58 -5.24 3.80
C ILE A 48 -1.94 -4.52 5.00
N GLU A 49 -1.56 -5.24 6.06
CA GLU A 49 -0.84 -4.67 7.21
C GLU A 49 0.49 -4.02 6.79
N ASP A 50 1.28 -4.70 5.95
CA ASP A 50 2.53 -4.18 5.39
C ASP A 50 2.29 -2.91 4.53
N VAL A 51 1.24 -2.89 3.69
CA VAL A 51 0.89 -1.69 2.92
C VAL A 51 0.56 -0.51 3.84
N LEU A 52 -0.25 -0.75 4.88
CA LEU A 52 -0.63 0.30 5.83
C LEU A 52 0.58 0.83 6.61
N GLU A 53 1.51 -0.04 6.99
CA GLU A 53 2.77 0.36 7.62
C GLU A 53 3.60 1.24 6.67
N LEU A 54 3.78 0.82 5.41
CA LEU A 54 4.52 1.59 4.40
C LEU A 54 3.90 2.98 4.16
N ILE A 55 2.57 3.08 4.10
CA ILE A 55 1.87 4.36 3.93
C ILE A 55 2.13 5.28 5.14
N ALA A 56 2.07 4.72 6.36
CA ALA A 56 2.34 5.46 7.59
C ALA A 56 3.80 5.93 7.67
N GLU A 57 4.77 5.07 7.32
CA GLU A 57 6.20 5.41 7.23
C GLU A 57 6.47 6.47 6.15
N GLY A 58 5.73 6.41 5.04
CA GLY A 58 5.75 7.41 3.97
C GLY A 58 5.19 8.78 4.36
N GLY A 59 4.56 8.89 5.54
CA GLY A 59 3.96 10.12 6.05
C GLY A 59 2.63 10.47 5.39
N LEU A 60 1.98 9.50 4.73
CA LEU A 60 0.67 9.69 4.12
C LEU A 60 -0.45 9.40 5.11
N ARG A 61 -1.50 10.22 5.06
CA ARG A 61 -2.76 9.96 5.78
C ARG A 61 -3.76 9.28 4.86
N ILE A 62 -4.42 8.24 5.36
CA ILE A 62 -5.53 7.61 4.66
C ILE A 62 -6.81 8.35 5.02
N GLU A 63 -7.50 8.91 4.02
CA GLU A 63 -8.77 9.60 4.19
C GLU A 63 -9.94 8.70 3.78
N TRP A 64 -10.99 8.75 4.58
CA TRP A 64 -12.24 8.04 4.40
C TRP A 64 -13.29 9.12 4.16
N GLU A 65 -13.43 9.55 2.90
CA GLU A 65 -14.51 10.48 2.51
C GLU A 65 -15.89 9.81 2.55
#